data_AF-A0A101CZT0-F1
#
_entry.id   AF-A0A101CZT0-F1
#
_cell.length_a   1.000
_cell.length_b   1.000
_cell.length_c   1.000
_cell.angle_alpha   90.00
_cell.angle_beta   90.00
_cell.angle_gamma   90.00
#
_symmetry.space_group_name_H-M   'P 1'
#
loop_
_entity.id
_entity.type
_entity.pdbx_description
1 polymer ?
#
loop_
_entity_poly.entity_id
_entity_poly.type
_entity_poly.pdbx_seq_one_letter_code
_entity_poly.pdbx_strand_id
1 'polypeptide(L)'
;MRDTGNWEPWLLYMLEGISQTAQQTIELIGQIRELMQHTKHRMRDECPKIYRQELLNNLFNHPYTKIEFVMEDLAVSRITATKYLDELVSNGLLDKTKVGRSNYYINTPLMALFLERA
;
A
#
# COMPACT_ATOMS: atom_id res chain seq x y z
N MET A 1 -24.84 30.73 18.01
CA MET A 1 -24.85 30.00 16.73
C MET A 1 -25.85 28.84 16.67
N ARG A 2 -26.61 28.52 17.74
CA ARG A 2 -27.68 27.51 17.70
C ARG A 2 -29.09 28.07 17.40
N ASP A 3 -29.25 29.38 17.29
CA ASP A 3 -30.58 30.02 17.40
C ASP A 3 -31.12 30.68 16.11
N THR A 4 -30.54 30.43 14.93
CA THR A 4 -30.98 31.05 13.66
C THR A 4 -31.65 30.12 12.64
N GLY A 5 -31.91 28.84 12.97
CA GLY A 5 -32.60 27.92 12.05
C GLY A 5 -31.88 27.69 10.71
N ASN A 6 -30.62 28.10 10.60
CA ASN A 6 -29.85 28.14 9.35
C ASN A 6 -29.07 26.83 9.15
N TRP A 7 -29.79 25.71 9.18
CA TRP A 7 -29.23 24.35 9.08
C TRP A 7 -28.91 23.96 7.64
N GLU A 8 -29.57 24.58 6.66
CA GLU A 8 -29.42 24.25 5.24
C GLU A 8 -28.00 24.57 4.71
N PRO A 9 -27.39 25.74 4.95
CA PRO A 9 -26.00 25.98 4.57
C PRO A 9 -25.01 25.03 5.24
N TRP A 10 -25.27 24.64 6.50
CA TRP A 10 -24.45 23.66 7.20
C TRP A 10 -24.59 22.26 6.59
N LEU A 11 -25.80 21.86 6.21
CA LEU A 11 -26.04 20.59 5.52
C LEU A 11 -25.36 20.55 4.16
N LEU A 12 -25.46 21.63 3.36
CA LEU A 12 -24.77 21.74 2.07
C LEU A 12 -23.26 21.64 2.24
N TYR A 13 -22.69 22.30 3.25
CA TYR A 13 -21.26 22.19 3.58
C TYR A 13 -20.86 20.76 3.94
N MET A 14 -21.66 20.05 4.74
CA MET A 14 -21.39 18.66 5.10
C MET A 14 -21.47 17.72 3.89
N LEU A 15 -22.48 17.89 3.04
CA LEU A 15 -22.64 17.10 1.82
C LEU A 15 -21.50 17.33 0.83
N GLU A 16 -21.05 18.58 0.70
CA GLU A 16 -19.89 18.93 -0.13
C GLU A 16 -18.62 18.26 0.40
N GLY A 17 -18.35 18.33 1.71
CA GLY A 17 -17.20 17.67 2.31
C GLY A 17 -17.20 16.15 2.12
N ILE A 18 -18.37 15.51 2.24
CA ILE A 18 -18.52 14.07 1.98
C ILE A 18 -18.28 13.77 0.49
N SER A 19 -18.87 14.55 -0.41
CA SER A 19 -18.72 14.37 -1.85
C SER A 19 -17.25 14.47 -2.29
N GLN A 20 -16.54 15.49 -1.82
CA GLN A 20 -15.13 15.69 -2.10
C GLN A 20 -14.26 14.54 -1.56
N THR A 21 -14.47 14.15 -0.30
CA THR A 21 -13.68 13.06 0.32
C THR A 21 -13.94 11.72 -0.38
N ALA A 22 -15.19 11.46 -0.78
CA ALA A 22 -15.56 10.26 -1.52
C ALA A 22 -14.88 10.21 -2.89
N GLN A 23 -14.91 11.31 -3.64
CA GLN A 23 -14.24 11.42 -4.94
C GLN A 23 -12.74 11.19 -4.83
N GLN A 24 -12.09 11.82 -3.84
CA GLN A 24 -10.67 11.61 -3.55
C GLN A 24 -10.37 10.14 -3.22
N THR A 25 -11.21 9.51 -2.40
CA THR A 25 -11.05 8.09 -2.03
C THR A 25 -11.15 7.18 -3.25
N ILE A 26 -12.11 7.44 -4.15
CA ILE A 26 -12.27 6.67 -5.39
C ILE A 26 -11.02 6.77 -6.27
N GLU A 27 -10.48 7.99 -6.44
CA GLU A 27 -9.26 8.21 -7.21
C GLU A 27 -8.05 7.48 -6.62
N LEU A 28 -7.88 7.52 -5.29
CA LEU A 28 -6.80 6.81 -4.60
C LEU A 28 -6.92 5.29 -4.82
N ILE A 29 -8.11 4.72 -4.67
CA ILE A 29 -8.35 3.30 -4.93
C ILE A 29 -8.02 2.96 -6.39
N GLY A 30 -8.35 3.84 -7.34
CA GLY A 30 -7.99 3.70 -8.75
C GLY A 30 -6.48 3.60 -8.95
N GLN A 31 -5.72 4.55 -8.39
CA GLN A 31 -4.26 4.60 -8.49
C GLN A 31 -3.60 3.37 -7.84
N ILE A 32 -4.08 2.92 -6.68
CA ILE A 32 -3.58 1.71 -6.02
C ILE A 32 -3.81 0.47 -6.90
N ARG A 33 -4.98 0.36 -7.55
CA ARG A 33 -5.30 -0.75 -8.45
C ARG A 33 -4.37 -0.78 -9.66
N GLU A 34 -4.13 0.36 -10.28
CA GLU A 34 -3.21 0.48 -11.43
C GLU A 34 -1.78 0.11 -11.01
N LEU A 35 -1.31 0.64 -9.89
CA LEU A 35 0.00 0.31 -9.34
C LEU A 35 0.13 -1.20 -9.06
N MET A 36 -0.90 -1.82 -8.48
CA MET A 36 -0.92 -3.26 -8.22
C MET A 36 -0.83 -4.07 -9.52
N GLN A 37 -1.54 -3.67 -10.58
CA GLN A 37 -1.42 -4.35 -11.87
C GLN A 37 -0.01 -4.19 -12.44
N HIS A 38 0.56 -2.99 -12.42
CA HIS A 38 1.91 -2.76 -12.92
C HIS A 38 2.94 -3.62 -12.16
N THR A 39 2.90 -3.60 -10.83
CA THR A 39 3.78 -4.43 -9.98
C THR A 39 3.58 -5.92 -10.23
N LYS A 40 2.35 -6.38 -10.47
CA LYS A 40 2.06 -7.78 -10.82
C LYS A 40 2.77 -8.21 -12.12
N HIS A 41 2.75 -7.37 -13.15
CA HIS A 41 3.43 -7.66 -14.41
C HIS A 41 4.95 -7.70 -14.20
N ARG A 42 5.52 -6.67 -13.55
CA ARG A 42 6.95 -6.65 -13.22
C ARG A 42 7.40 -7.87 -12.41
N MET A 43 6.66 -8.27 -11.38
CA MET A 43 6.99 -9.46 -10.59
C MET A 43 6.97 -10.75 -11.43
N ARG A 44 6.04 -10.87 -12.39
CA ARG A 44 5.97 -12.04 -13.27
C ARG A 44 7.15 -12.11 -14.23
N ASP A 45 7.59 -10.96 -14.75
CA ASP A 45 8.63 -10.88 -15.76
C ASP A 45 10.03 -10.91 -15.13
N GLU A 46 10.25 -10.15 -14.05
CA GLU A 46 11.56 -9.95 -13.42
C GLU A 46 11.82 -10.94 -12.28
N CYS A 47 10.77 -11.40 -11.58
CA CYS A 47 10.85 -12.27 -10.40
C CYS A 47 10.02 -13.57 -10.51
N PRO A 48 10.03 -14.30 -11.65
CA PRO A 48 9.09 -15.41 -11.91
C PRO A 48 9.18 -16.55 -10.88
N LYS A 49 10.35 -16.77 -10.27
CA LYS A 49 10.59 -17.87 -9.32
C LYS A 49 9.91 -17.65 -7.97
N ILE A 50 9.72 -16.40 -7.57
CA ILE A 50 9.13 -16.03 -6.28
C ILE A 50 7.72 -15.47 -6.41
N TYR A 51 7.28 -15.15 -7.64
CA TYR A 51 5.95 -14.62 -7.89
C TYR A 51 4.87 -15.55 -7.32
N ARG A 52 4.05 -14.96 -6.44
CA ARG A 52 2.88 -15.56 -5.80
C ARG A 52 1.84 -14.47 -5.62
N GLN A 53 0.56 -14.79 -5.79
CA GLN A 53 -0.50 -13.81 -5.62
C GLN A 53 -0.57 -13.32 -4.17
N GLU A 54 -0.29 -14.22 -3.22
CA GLU A 54 -0.23 -13.94 -1.78
C GLU A 54 0.91 -12.98 -1.44
N LEU A 55 2.07 -13.12 -2.09
CA LEU A 55 3.19 -12.18 -1.93
C LEU A 55 2.80 -10.78 -2.41
N LEU A 56 2.22 -10.68 -3.61
CA LEU A 56 1.72 -9.41 -4.13
C LEU A 56 0.68 -8.79 -3.19
N ASN A 57 -0.27 -9.59 -2.68
CA ASN A 57 -1.28 -9.11 -1.75
C ASN A 57 -0.64 -8.59 -0.44
N ASN A 58 0.35 -9.29 0.12
CA ASN A 58 1.08 -8.82 1.31
C ASN A 58 1.69 -7.43 1.09
N LEU A 59 2.33 -7.18 -0.06
CA LEU A 59 2.97 -5.89 -0.37
C LEU A 59 1.98 -4.71 -0.49
N PHE A 60 0.72 -4.99 -0.76
CA PHE A 60 -0.33 -3.97 -0.90
C PHE A 60 -1.24 -3.86 0.33
N ASN A 61 -1.28 -4.90 1.17
CA ASN A 61 -1.90 -4.84 2.50
C ASN A 61 -0.97 -4.16 3.51
N HIS A 62 0.35 -4.26 3.31
CA HIS A 62 1.38 -3.71 4.17
C HIS A 62 2.32 -2.79 3.37
N PRO A 63 2.05 -1.46 3.30
CA PRO A 63 2.89 -0.50 2.55
C PRO A 63 4.37 -0.51 2.96
N TYR A 64 4.63 -0.89 4.22
CA TYR A 64 5.91 -1.38 4.67
C TYR A 64 5.70 -2.75 5.30
N THR A 65 6.56 -3.70 4.97
CA THR A 65 6.49 -5.06 5.49
C THR A 65 7.77 -5.44 6.24
N LYS A 66 7.67 -6.53 7.00
CA LYS A 66 8.78 -7.18 7.71
C LYS A 66 8.77 -8.66 7.37
N ILE A 67 9.88 -9.32 7.65
CA ILE A 67 10.02 -10.76 7.41
C ILE A 67 8.91 -11.53 8.15
N GLU A 68 8.55 -11.11 9.37
CA GLU A 68 7.51 -11.75 10.17
C GLU A 68 6.14 -11.75 9.50
N PHE A 69 5.73 -10.62 8.88
CA PHE A 69 4.44 -10.53 8.19
C PHE A 69 4.39 -11.42 6.95
N VAL A 70 5.48 -11.50 6.19
CA VAL A 70 5.56 -12.40 5.03
C VAL A 70 5.54 -13.87 5.47
N MET A 71 6.19 -14.20 6.59
CA MET A 71 6.14 -15.56 7.13
C MET A 71 4.71 -15.96 7.51
N GLU A 72 3.98 -15.06 8.16
CA GLU A 72 2.59 -15.29 8.59
C GLU A 72 1.64 -15.38 7.38
N ASP A 73 1.65 -14.39 6.50
CA ASP A 73 0.71 -14.30 5.37
C ASP A 73 0.92 -15.40 4.32
N LEU A 74 2.17 -15.83 4.10
CA LEU A 74 2.51 -16.83 3.09
C LEU A 74 2.77 -18.22 3.69
N ALA A 75 2.72 -18.37 5.02
CA ALA A 75 3.06 -19.59 5.74
C ALA A 75 4.43 -20.18 5.34
N VAL A 76 5.46 -19.32 5.24
CA VAL A 76 6.82 -19.71 4.82
C VAL A 76 7.85 -19.56 5.93
N SER A 77 8.98 -20.26 5.79
CA SER A 77 10.11 -20.10 6.71
C SER A 77 10.72 -18.70 6.64
N ARG A 78 11.40 -18.29 7.71
CA ARG A 78 12.14 -17.02 7.76
C ARG A 78 13.15 -16.87 6.64
N ILE A 79 13.87 -17.94 6.30
CA ILE A 79 14.87 -17.95 5.23
C ILE A 79 14.18 -17.70 3.89
N THR A 80 13.04 -18.34 3.66
CA THR A 80 12.24 -18.17 2.43
C THR A 80 11.69 -16.75 2.31
N ALA A 81 11.09 -16.22 3.38
CA ALA A 81 10.57 -14.84 3.40
C ALA A 81 11.68 -13.81 3.17
N THR A 82 12.85 -14.01 3.79
CA THR A 82 14.03 -13.15 3.58
C THR A 82 14.46 -13.18 2.12
N LYS A 83 14.56 -14.37 1.53
CA LYS A 83 14.93 -14.52 0.11
C LYS A 83 13.94 -13.80 -0.81
N TYR A 84 12.62 -13.95 -0.58
CA TYR A 84 11.61 -13.27 -1.38
C TYR A 84 11.76 -11.76 -1.31
N LEU A 85 11.89 -11.21 -0.10
CA LEU A 85 12.01 -9.77 0.10
C LEU A 85 13.33 -9.20 -0.47
N ASP A 86 14.45 -9.90 -0.29
CA ASP A 86 15.75 -9.46 -0.83
C ASP A 86 15.78 -9.53 -2.37
N GLU A 87 15.10 -10.50 -2.98
CA GLU A 87 14.96 -10.57 -4.45
C GLU A 87 14.08 -9.43 -4.98
N LEU A 88 12.99 -9.06 -4.29
CA LEU A 88 12.19 -7.88 -4.65
C LEU A 88 12.97 -6.57 -4.52
N VAL A 89 13.83 -6.45 -3.49
CA VAL A 89 14.73 -5.30 -3.33
C VAL A 89 15.75 -5.24 -4.45
N SER A 90 16.32 -6.39 -4.83
CA SER A 90 17.31 -6.47 -5.91
C SER A 90 16.74 -6.06 -7.27
N ASN A 91 15.44 -6.24 -7.49
CA ASN A 91 14.72 -5.81 -8.69
C ASN A 91 14.12 -4.39 -8.57
N GLY A 92 14.40 -3.67 -7.48
CA GLY A 92 13.89 -2.30 -7.26
C GLY A 92 12.37 -2.22 -7.12
N LEU A 93 11.74 -3.30 -6.64
CA LEU A 93 10.31 -3.32 -6.29
C LEU A 93 10.06 -2.91 -4.84
N LEU A 94 11.07 -3.02 -3.98
CA LEU A 94 11.04 -2.62 -2.57
C LEU A 94 12.35 -1.94 -2.17
N ASP A 95 12.27 -1.07 -1.16
CA ASP A 95 13.44 -0.46 -0.54
C ASP A 95 13.69 -1.04 0.85
N LYS A 96 14.91 -1.52 1.10
CA LYS A 96 15.30 -2.08 2.39
C LYS A 96 15.89 -1.00 3.29
N THR A 97 15.22 -0.72 4.41
CA THR A 97 15.68 0.24 5.42
C THR A 97 15.86 -0.42 6.77
N LYS A 98 17.02 -0.21 7.40
CA LYS A 98 17.29 -0.70 8.75
C LYS A 98 16.92 0.38 9.77
N VAL A 99 16.01 0.06 10.68
CA VAL A 99 15.61 0.93 11.79
C VAL A 99 15.87 0.19 13.09
N GLY A 100 16.85 0.68 13.86
CA GLY A 100 17.33 0.01 15.07
C GLY A 100 17.86 -1.40 14.77
N ARG A 101 17.18 -2.41 15.31
CA ARG A 101 17.52 -3.84 15.14
C ARG A 101 16.70 -4.55 14.06
N SER A 102 15.73 -3.88 13.45
CA SER A 102 14.80 -4.48 12.48
C SER A 102 15.06 -3.97 11.06
N ASN A 103 14.91 -4.88 10.09
CA ASN A 103 14.86 -4.53 8.67
C ASN A 103 13.41 -4.33 8.25
N TYR A 104 13.15 -3.23 7.57
CA TYR A 104 11.88 -2.90 6.95
C TYR A 104 12.04 -2.94 5.43
N TYR A 105 11.00 -3.38 4.75
CA TYR A 105 10.94 -3.44 3.30
C TYR A 105 9.76 -2.57 2.86
N ILE A 106 10.05 -1.48 2.18
CA ILE A 106 9.09 -0.41 1.91
C ILE A 106 8.68 -0.48 0.45
N ASN A 107 7.36 -0.51 0.21
CA ASN A 107 6.79 -0.33 -1.13
C ASN A 107 6.68 1.18 -1.38
N THR A 108 7.79 1.79 -1.77
CA THR A 108 7.91 3.25 -1.94
C THR A 108 6.86 3.83 -2.89
N PRO A 109 6.56 3.22 -4.06
CA PRO A 109 5.48 3.68 -4.92
C PRO A 109 4.11 3.70 -4.24
N LEU A 110 3.79 2.67 -3.44
CA LEU A 110 2.52 2.62 -2.71
C LEU A 110 2.48 3.66 -1.57
N MET A 111 3.58 3.82 -0.84
CA MET A 111 3.69 4.84 0.20
C MET A 111 3.54 6.26 -0.37
N ALA A 112 4.06 6.52 -1.57
CA ALA A 112 3.90 7.82 -2.22
C ALA A 112 2.43 8.17 -2.45
N LEU A 113 1.60 7.21 -2.88
CA LEU A 113 0.15 7.43 -3.07
C LEU A 113 -0.56 7.87 -1.78
N PHE A 114 -0.09 7.41 -0.62
CA PHE A 114 -0.63 7.84 0.68
C PHE A 114 -0.07 9.17 1.17
N LEU A 115 1.19 9.47 0.85
CA LEU A 115 1.89 10.68 1.32
C LEU A 115 1.64 11.93 0.48
N GLU A 116 1.38 11.80 -0.82
CA GLU A 116 1.02 12.93 -1.69
C GLU A 116 -0.30 13.61 -1.28
N ARG A 117 -1.03 13.03 -0.32
CA ARG A 117 -2.34 13.49 0.16
C ARG A 117 -2.38 13.78 1.67
N ALA A 118 -1.21 13.81 2.34
CA ALA A 118 -1.08 14.11 3.77
C ALA A 118 -0.80 15.60 4.07
#